data_AF-A0AAD9RV91-F1
#
_entry.id   AF-A0AAD9RV91-F1
#
_cell.length_a   1.000
_cell.length_b   1.000
_cell.length_c   1.000
_cell.angle_alpha   90.00
_cell.angle_beta   90.00
_cell.angle_gamma   90.00
#
_symmetry.space_group_name_H-M   'P 1'
#
loop_
_entity.id
_entity.type
_entity.pdbx_description
1 polymer ?
#
loop_
_entity_poly.entity_id
_entity_poly.type
_entity_poly.pdbx_seq_one_letter_code
_entity_poly.pdbx_strand_id
1 'polypeptide(L)'
;MIDIRFEPKSKTPIQQFYDGETIFITGGTGFLGKMLIEKLVRTCTDLDRLYVLVRPKKDNNAVERVETMFEDSVFDAMKTQVPTWREKIVAVSGDCTQPGFELSEMDRLTLQENTSVVFHLAATVRFDEKLKRAVIINVGGTKELLKMCTDMKNLKSIVHVSTAFSNCTRKYIDEKFYEAPVNGDTILNIVEHLKEEDLEIIADKFVGDFPNTYTYTKCIAEHVVREYGGNLPIGIFRPAIVISSYKEPMEGWCYHVYGPSGICVGIAAGLIRVIQLDVHKTAQIIPVDLTVNALIAIAWDIANKKEKGDTEAPIYNYHSSWTNRITWKLYTDLAFKFGKQIPSVKSIWCYTLITTTNAFFYNFLTIILHILPGIFMDFALLFIGHKPRITKAYKKIHKHLSLIVYFSLRDWTFSNPNTQRLWDTLDTRDRELFYFSMKDFDWEDYMSKYIRGLRLYILQEDFNTVPTAQKRMTKLIYLHYTIKYTVLVLLAWLLYRSLFFAYIFLTTTFRS
;
A
#
# COMPACT_ATOMS: atom_id res chain seq x y z
N MET A 1 -1.29 -50.77 -20.45
CA MET A 1 -0.29 -50.07 -19.61
C MET A 1 0.40 -49.05 -20.49
N ILE A 2 0.05 -47.77 -20.36
CA ILE A 2 0.89 -46.66 -20.83
C ILE A 2 1.28 -45.94 -19.55
N ASP A 3 2.53 -46.17 -19.15
CA ASP A 3 3.19 -45.54 -18.01
C ASP A 3 3.56 -44.11 -18.45
N ILE A 4 2.66 -43.16 -18.21
CA ILE A 4 2.96 -41.73 -18.36
C ILE A 4 3.76 -41.34 -17.12
N ARG A 5 5.07 -41.57 -17.16
CA ARG A 5 6.00 -40.97 -16.21
C ARG A 5 5.89 -39.46 -16.37
N PHE A 6 5.34 -38.79 -15.37
CA PHE A 6 5.52 -37.35 -15.19
C PHE A 6 7.02 -37.10 -15.00
N GLU A 7 7.71 -36.67 -16.05
CA GLU A 7 9.02 -36.05 -15.85
C GLU A 7 8.80 -34.79 -14.99
N PRO A 8 9.43 -34.66 -13.82
CA PRO A 8 9.37 -33.43 -13.06
C PRO A 8 10.01 -32.35 -13.93
N LYS A 9 9.22 -31.34 -14.35
CA LYS A 9 9.72 -30.22 -15.14
C LYS A 9 10.95 -29.65 -14.44
N SER A 10 12.07 -29.51 -15.15
CA SER A 10 13.31 -28.93 -14.62
C SER A 10 13.05 -27.59 -13.92
N LYS A 11 13.75 -27.25 -12.85
CA LYS A 11 13.58 -25.93 -12.20
C LYS A 11 14.00 -24.80 -13.12
N THR A 12 13.33 -23.65 -13.01
CA THR A 12 13.72 -22.42 -13.72
C THR A 12 14.95 -21.76 -13.08
N PRO A 13 15.65 -20.86 -13.77
CA PRO A 13 16.78 -20.13 -13.22
C PRO A 13 16.49 -19.42 -11.89
N ILE A 14 15.34 -18.75 -11.73
CA ILE A 14 14.99 -18.14 -10.44
C ILE A 14 14.77 -19.21 -9.36
N GLN A 15 14.09 -20.32 -9.67
CA GLN A 15 13.92 -21.40 -8.69
C GLN A 15 15.27 -21.98 -8.24
N GLN A 16 16.17 -22.25 -9.20
CA GLN A 16 17.52 -22.76 -8.93
C GLN A 16 18.35 -21.79 -8.06
N PHE A 17 18.19 -20.48 -8.26
CA PHE A 17 18.87 -19.48 -7.44
C PHE A 17 18.47 -19.56 -5.96
N TYR A 18 17.24 -19.99 -5.66
CA TYR A 18 16.77 -20.16 -4.28
C TYR A 18 16.99 -21.56 -3.70
N ASP A 19 17.55 -22.49 -4.47
CA ASP A 19 17.79 -23.86 -3.99
C ASP A 19 18.83 -23.88 -2.87
N GLY A 20 18.46 -24.43 -1.72
CA GLY A 20 19.32 -24.47 -0.53
C GLY A 20 19.62 -23.11 0.09
N GLU A 21 19.01 -22.03 -0.42
CA GLU A 21 19.25 -20.69 0.12
C GLU A 21 18.52 -20.47 1.44
N THR A 22 19.13 -19.62 2.26
CA THR A 22 18.54 -19.18 3.53
C THR A 22 18.30 -17.67 3.49
N ILE A 23 17.05 -17.29 3.74
CA ILE A 23 16.55 -15.95 3.46
C ILE A 23 16.19 -15.24 4.75
N PHE A 24 16.72 -14.03 4.96
CA PHE A 24 16.33 -13.15 6.05
C PHE A 24 15.35 -12.08 5.60
N ILE A 25 14.21 -11.97 6.27
CA ILE A 25 13.12 -11.05 5.90
C ILE A 25 12.80 -10.14 7.09
N THR A 26 13.02 -8.84 6.92
CA THR A 26 12.46 -7.85 7.85
C THR A 26 11.09 -7.37 7.35
N GLY A 27 10.17 -7.10 8.29
CA GLY A 27 8.80 -6.71 7.91
C GLY A 27 7.95 -7.86 7.38
N GLY A 28 8.36 -9.13 7.58
CA GLY A 28 7.67 -10.32 7.10
C GLY A 28 6.22 -10.47 7.60
N THR A 29 5.91 -9.92 8.78
CA THR A 29 4.53 -9.94 9.32
C THR A 29 3.58 -8.90 8.69
N GLY A 30 4.09 -8.01 7.83
CA GLY A 30 3.32 -7.01 7.10
C GLY A 30 2.68 -7.54 5.82
N PHE A 31 1.86 -6.72 5.15
CA PHE A 31 1.11 -7.12 3.95
C PHE A 31 1.98 -7.72 2.83
N LEU A 32 3.01 -6.98 2.41
CA LEU A 32 3.92 -7.43 1.36
C LEU A 32 4.81 -8.61 1.83
N GLY A 33 5.20 -8.60 3.11
CA GLY A 33 6.02 -9.65 3.71
C GLY A 33 5.31 -11.01 3.75
N LYS A 34 4.03 -11.05 4.13
CA LYS A 34 3.23 -12.28 4.12
C LYS A 34 3.15 -12.89 2.72
N MET A 35 2.87 -12.03 1.72
CA MET A 35 2.80 -12.46 0.32
C MET A 35 4.15 -12.95 -0.19
N LEU A 36 5.26 -12.29 0.19
CA LEU A 36 6.61 -12.73 -0.15
C LEU A 36 6.94 -14.11 0.43
N ILE A 37 6.65 -14.32 1.72
CA ILE A 37 6.85 -15.60 2.40
C ILE A 37 6.02 -16.69 1.72
N GLU A 38 4.73 -16.42 1.49
CA GLU A 38 3.83 -17.36 0.80
C GLU A 38 4.38 -17.76 -0.57
N LYS A 39 4.75 -16.77 -1.39
CA LYS A 39 5.23 -17.00 -2.75
C LYS A 39 6.54 -17.79 -2.79
N LEU A 40 7.50 -17.43 -1.93
CA LEU A 40 8.79 -18.10 -1.83
C LEU A 40 8.61 -19.57 -1.44
N VAL A 41 7.83 -19.86 -0.38
CA VAL A 41 7.66 -21.26 0.06
C VAL A 41 6.81 -22.08 -0.90
N ARG A 42 5.85 -21.46 -1.59
CA ARG A 42 5.02 -22.14 -2.61
C ARG A 42 5.80 -22.46 -3.89
N THR A 43 6.67 -21.56 -4.33
CA THR A 43 7.26 -21.61 -5.68
C THR A 43 8.72 -22.04 -5.67
N CYS A 44 9.47 -21.73 -4.61
CA CYS A 44 10.87 -22.10 -4.42
C CYS A 44 10.96 -23.17 -3.32
N THR A 45 10.34 -24.32 -3.56
CA THR A 45 10.11 -25.37 -2.56
C THR A 45 11.38 -26.00 -2.00
N ASP A 46 12.54 -25.77 -2.58
CA ASP A 46 13.83 -26.32 -2.14
C ASP A 46 14.75 -25.29 -1.48
N LEU A 47 14.24 -24.08 -1.17
CA LEU A 47 14.91 -23.19 -0.22
C LEU A 47 15.06 -23.88 1.14
N ASP A 48 16.11 -23.57 1.89
CA ASP A 48 16.36 -24.20 3.20
C ASP A 48 15.47 -23.57 4.28
N ARG A 49 15.71 -22.29 4.60
CA ARG A 49 15.02 -21.58 5.69
C ARG A 49 14.66 -20.14 5.36
N LEU A 50 13.57 -19.66 5.97
CA LEU A 50 13.18 -18.26 6.03
C LEU A 50 13.28 -17.76 7.48
N TYR A 51 14.26 -16.92 7.78
CA TYR A 51 14.34 -16.19 9.04
C TYR A 51 13.51 -14.91 8.96
N VAL A 52 12.47 -14.81 9.78
CA VAL A 52 11.55 -13.67 9.78
C VAL A 52 11.79 -12.83 11.03
N LEU A 53 12.22 -11.58 10.86
CA LEU A 53 12.39 -10.65 11.98
C LEU A 53 11.03 -10.19 12.51
N VAL A 54 10.80 -10.41 13.81
CA VAL A 54 9.51 -10.17 14.46
C VAL A 54 9.72 -9.42 15.76
N ARG A 55 9.21 -8.19 15.81
CA ARG A 55 9.17 -7.41 17.04
C ARG A 55 8.29 -8.06 18.11
N PRO A 56 8.78 -8.40 19.31
CA PRO A 56 7.94 -8.92 20.38
C PRO A 56 6.89 -7.88 20.81
N LYS A 57 5.77 -8.35 21.35
CA LYS A 57 4.76 -7.50 22.01
C LYS A 57 4.58 -7.97 23.44
N LYS A 58 4.06 -7.08 24.30
CA LYS A 58 3.85 -7.35 25.73
C LYS A 58 3.14 -8.69 26.01
N ASP A 59 2.22 -9.07 25.13
CA ASP A 59 1.35 -10.24 25.30
C ASP A 59 1.68 -11.42 24.37
N ASN A 60 2.60 -11.25 23.41
CA ASN A 60 2.94 -12.31 22.45
C ASN A 60 4.42 -12.26 22.04
N ASN A 61 5.08 -13.42 22.10
CA ASN A 61 6.46 -13.58 21.65
C ASN A 61 6.58 -13.67 20.11
N ALA A 62 7.81 -13.67 19.59
CA ALA A 62 8.07 -13.70 18.15
C ALA A 62 7.46 -14.93 17.45
N VAL A 63 7.57 -16.12 18.06
CA VAL A 63 7.06 -17.39 17.51
C VAL A 63 5.54 -17.37 17.42
N GLU A 64 4.85 -17.02 18.50
CA GLU A 64 3.38 -16.94 18.55
C GLU A 64 2.82 -15.96 17.51
N ARG A 65 3.54 -14.85 17.27
CA ARG A 65 3.16 -13.87 16.25
C ARG A 65 3.28 -14.43 14.82
N VAL A 66 4.25 -15.30 14.57
CA VAL A 66 4.41 -15.99 13.28
C VAL A 66 3.36 -17.08 13.12
N GLU A 67 3.08 -17.87 14.15
CA GLU A 67 1.98 -18.85 14.12
C GLU A 67 0.63 -18.18 13.87
N THR A 68 0.36 -17.06 14.54
CA THR A 68 -0.87 -16.28 14.30
C THR A 68 -0.93 -15.75 12.86
N MET A 69 0.22 -15.41 12.26
CA MET A 69 0.29 -14.95 10.88
C MET A 69 -0.09 -16.06 9.89
N PHE A 70 0.20 -17.33 10.19
CA PHE A 70 -0.14 -18.49 9.34
C PHE A 70 -1.63 -18.78 9.26
N GLU A 71 -2.44 -18.19 10.14
CA GLU A 71 -3.90 -18.27 10.09
C GLU A 71 -4.53 -17.22 9.17
N ASP A 72 -3.72 -16.34 8.57
CA ASP A 72 -4.20 -15.43 7.53
C ASP A 72 -4.58 -16.20 6.25
N SER A 73 -5.71 -15.83 5.65
CA SER A 73 -6.24 -16.39 4.41
C SER A 73 -5.23 -16.53 3.26
N VAL A 74 -4.20 -15.69 3.19
CA VAL A 74 -3.14 -15.81 2.18
C VAL A 74 -2.43 -17.17 2.21
N PHE A 75 -2.34 -17.80 3.39
CA PHE A 75 -1.71 -19.10 3.58
C PHE A 75 -2.69 -20.28 3.48
N ASP A 76 -3.98 -20.06 3.22
CA ASP A 76 -4.97 -21.15 3.22
C ASP A 76 -4.66 -22.21 2.15
N ALA A 77 -4.22 -21.79 0.97
CA ALA A 77 -3.79 -22.69 -0.09
C ALA A 77 -2.58 -23.56 0.35
N MET A 78 -1.66 -22.98 1.12
CA MET A 78 -0.44 -23.65 1.58
C MET A 78 -0.72 -24.84 2.51
N LYS A 79 -1.83 -24.81 3.25
CA LYS A 79 -2.28 -25.92 4.11
C LYS A 79 -2.46 -27.24 3.32
N THR A 80 -2.66 -27.16 2.01
CA THR A 80 -2.86 -28.34 1.14
C THR A 80 -1.77 -28.52 0.08
N GLN A 81 -1.15 -27.45 -0.40
CA GLN A 81 -0.24 -27.50 -1.55
C GLN A 81 1.21 -27.88 -1.20
N VAL A 82 1.70 -27.47 -0.03
CA VAL A 82 3.10 -27.70 0.37
C VAL A 82 3.12 -28.26 1.78
N PRO A 83 3.24 -29.58 1.97
CA PRO A 83 3.41 -30.17 3.29
C PRO A 83 4.61 -29.54 4.02
N THR A 84 4.53 -29.43 5.35
CA THR A 84 5.61 -28.94 6.24
C THR A 84 6.17 -27.54 5.96
N TRP A 85 5.49 -26.71 5.14
CA TRP A 85 5.92 -25.34 4.81
C TRP A 85 6.22 -24.46 6.04
N ARG A 86 5.51 -24.68 7.16
CA ARG A 86 5.71 -23.95 8.42
C ARG A 86 7.11 -24.19 9.00
N GLU A 87 7.65 -25.40 8.86
CA GLU A 87 8.97 -25.77 9.41
C GLU A 87 10.10 -24.97 8.77
N LYS A 88 9.91 -24.49 7.54
CA LYS A 88 10.90 -23.64 6.86
C LYS A 88 10.96 -22.23 7.43
N ILE A 89 9.97 -21.80 8.21
CA ILE A 89 9.86 -20.42 8.68
C ILE A 89 10.27 -20.35 10.14
N VAL A 90 11.32 -19.59 10.42
CA VAL A 90 11.89 -19.43 11.77
C VAL A 90 11.70 -17.98 12.20
N ALA A 91 11.02 -17.79 13.33
CA ALA A 91 10.83 -16.46 13.92
C ALA A 91 12.12 -16.02 14.63
N VAL A 92 12.64 -14.84 14.25
CA VAL A 92 13.78 -14.19 14.92
C VAL A 92 13.26 -12.98 15.68
N SER A 93 13.46 -12.96 17.00
CA SER A 93 13.02 -11.83 17.83
C SER A 93 13.96 -10.63 17.65
N GLY A 94 13.40 -9.46 17.33
CA GLY A 94 14.18 -8.22 17.24
C GLY A 94 13.36 -7.02 16.74
N ASP A 95 13.89 -5.82 16.90
CA ASP A 95 13.24 -4.56 16.53
C ASP A 95 14.17 -3.65 15.72
N CYS A 96 13.75 -3.28 14.49
CA CYS A 96 14.51 -2.38 13.63
C CYS A 96 14.74 -0.98 14.22
N THR A 97 14.05 -0.61 15.31
CA THR A 97 14.30 0.66 16.01
C THR A 97 15.52 0.63 16.93
N GLN A 98 16.08 -0.55 17.20
CA GLN A 98 17.14 -0.73 18.17
C GLN A 98 18.49 -0.99 17.49
N PRO A 99 19.61 -0.56 18.09
CA PRO A 99 20.95 -0.91 17.62
C PRO A 99 21.12 -2.43 17.49
N GLY A 100 21.67 -2.91 16.37
CA GLY A 100 21.81 -4.35 16.09
C GLY A 100 20.49 -5.14 16.12
N PHE A 101 19.35 -4.44 15.97
CA PHE A 101 17.99 -4.95 16.13
C PHE A 101 17.67 -5.61 17.48
N GLU A 102 18.50 -5.42 18.52
CA GLU A 102 18.40 -6.16 19.78
C GLU A 102 18.34 -7.70 19.59
N LEU A 103 19.04 -8.21 18.57
CA LEU A 103 19.15 -9.65 18.37
C LEU A 103 19.88 -10.31 19.53
N SER A 104 19.46 -11.54 19.87
CA SER A 104 20.30 -12.41 20.70
C SER A 104 21.63 -12.69 20.00
N GLU A 105 22.69 -12.93 20.76
CA GLU A 105 23.99 -13.28 20.17
C GLU A 105 23.90 -14.54 19.31
N MET A 106 23.11 -15.53 19.72
CA MET A 106 22.88 -16.76 18.96
C MET A 106 22.16 -16.49 17.64
N ASP A 107 21.10 -15.68 17.64
CA ASP A 107 20.39 -15.31 16.41
C ASP A 107 21.28 -14.51 15.47
N ARG A 108 22.05 -13.55 16.00
CA ARG A 108 22.99 -12.75 15.22
C ARG A 108 24.01 -13.63 14.50
N LEU A 109 24.66 -14.55 15.23
CA LEU A 109 25.61 -15.51 14.64
C LEU A 109 24.91 -16.42 13.62
N THR A 110 23.72 -16.93 13.93
CA THR A 110 22.94 -17.77 13.02
C THR A 110 22.67 -17.04 11.70
N LEU A 111 22.27 -15.76 11.76
CA LEU A 111 22.03 -14.95 10.56
C LEU A 111 23.33 -14.69 9.79
N GLN A 112 24.43 -14.36 10.46
CA GLN A 112 25.74 -14.10 9.84
C GLN A 112 26.31 -15.33 9.12
N GLU A 113 26.16 -16.52 9.70
CA GLU A 113 26.69 -17.77 9.12
C GLU A 113 25.83 -18.28 7.97
N ASN A 114 24.50 -18.22 8.09
CA ASN A 114 23.62 -18.98 7.19
C ASN A 114 22.93 -18.12 6.13
N THR A 115 22.72 -16.82 6.35
CA THR A 115 21.91 -16.00 5.42
C THR A 115 22.63 -15.72 4.11
N SER A 116 21.92 -15.95 3.00
CA SER A 116 22.40 -15.66 1.65
C SER A 116 21.54 -14.66 0.89
N VAL A 117 20.26 -14.53 1.22
CA VAL A 117 19.37 -13.52 0.61
C VAL A 117 18.69 -12.70 1.70
N VAL A 118 18.72 -11.38 1.56
CA VAL A 118 18.06 -10.46 2.50
C VAL A 118 16.99 -9.65 1.79
N PHE A 119 15.78 -9.65 2.34
CA PHE A 119 14.72 -8.73 1.96
C PHE A 119 14.42 -7.76 3.09
N HIS A 120 14.66 -6.47 2.86
CA HIS A 120 14.37 -5.40 3.82
C HIS A 120 13.06 -4.70 3.48
N LEU A 121 11.95 -5.17 4.06
CA LEU A 121 10.62 -4.57 3.89
C LEU A 121 10.17 -3.76 5.11
N ALA A 122 10.87 -3.87 6.25
CA ALA A 122 10.49 -3.15 7.46
C ALA A 122 10.50 -1.64 7.23
N ALA A 123 9.35 -1.01 7.45
CA ALA A 123 9.18 0.42 7.41
C ALA A 123 7.94 0.83 8.21
N THR A 124 7.92 2.05 8.71
CA THR A 124 6.63 2.69 9.02
C THR A 124 6.09 3.34 7.76
N VAL A 125 4.96 2.81 7.29
CA VAL A 125 4.26 3.25 6.06
C VAL A 125 3.11 4.21 6.36
N ARG A 126 3.01 4.69 7.61
CA ARG A 126 1.97 5.62 8.04
C ARG A 126 2.38 7.04 7.67
N PHE A 127 1.54 7.73 6.91
CA PHE A 127 1.80 9.10 6.46
C PHE A 127 1.72 10.13 7.60
N ASP A 128 1.16 9.76 8.75
CA ASP A 128 1.07 10.58 9.97
C ASP A 128 1.99 10.11 11.10
N GLU A 129 3.00 9.29 10.80
CA GLU A 129 4.00 8.88 11.79
C GLU A 129 4.89 10.07 12.18
N LYS A 130 5.19 10.18 13.47
CA LYS A 130 6.08 11.21 14.00
C LYS A 130 7.49 11.08 13.41
N LEU A 131 8.13 12.23 13.17
CA LEU A 131 9.44 12.32 12.50
C LEU A 131 10.50 11.44 13.17
N LYS A 132 10.70 11.56 14.49
CA LYS A 132 11.69 10.77 15.26
C LYS A 132 11.55 9.28 14.98
N ARG A 133 10.32 8.76 15.12
CA ARG A 133 10.02 7.34 14.92
C ARG A 133 10.21 6.92 13.46
N ALA A 134 9.80 7.75 12.50
CA ALA A 134 9.98 7.47 11.08
C ALA A 134 11.46 7.41 10.69
N VAL A 135 12.30 8.33 11.19
CA VAL A 135 13.74 8.35 10.95
C VAL A 135 14.41 7.12 11.56
N ILE A 136 14.15 6.83 12.84
CA ILE A 136 14.74 5.66 13.52
C ILE A 136 14.41 4.36 12.77
N ILE A 137 13.16 4.14 12.36
CA ILE A 137 12.76 2.90 11.67
C ILE A 137 13.32 2.84 10.25
N ASN A 138 13.04 3.86 9.44
CA ASN A 138 13.28 3.79 7.99
C ASN A 138 14.72 4.11 7.62
N VAL A 139 15.40 4.97 8.38
CA VAL A 139 16.80 5.37 8.13
C VAL A 139 17.74 4.57 9.02
N GLY A 140 17.50 4.60 10.34
CA GLY A 140 18.31 3.88 11.34
C GLY A 140 18.25 2.37 11.13
N GLY A 141 17.05 1.81 11.00
CA GLY A 141 16.86 0.38 10.74
C GLY A 141 17.51 -0.10 9.44
N THR A 142 17.57 0.73 8.40
CA THR A 142 18.32 0.43 7.17
C THR A 142 19.82 0.46 7.41
N LYS A 143 20.35 1.47 8.12
CA LYS A 143 21.77 1.53 8.47
C LYS A 143 22.21 0.32 9.29
N GLU A 144 21.46 -0.05 10.31
CA GLU A 144 21.76 -1.22 11.16
C GLU A 144 21.69 -2.54 10.39
N LEU A 145 20.73 -2.68 9.45
CA LEU A 145 20.70 -3.85 8.56
C LEU A 145 21.99 -3.95 7.74
N LEU A 146 22.41 -2.86 7.09
CA LEU A 146 23.56 -2.88 6.18
C LEU A 146 24.83 -3.23 6.93
N LYS A 147 25.03 -2.68 8.14
CA LYS A 147 26.13 -3.09 9.02
C LYS A 147 26.09 -4.58 9.35
N MET A 148 24.93 -5.14 9.68
CA MET A 148 24.83 -6.57 9.95
C MET A 148 25.16 -7.41 8.71
N CYS A 149 24.78 -6.94 7.52
CA CYS A 149 25.01 -7.64 6.26
C CYS A 149 26.49 -7.68 5.85
N THR A 150 27.35 -6.78 6.34
CA THR A 150 28.81 -6.85 6.05
C THR A 150 29.46 -8.09 6.63
N ASP A 151 28.87 -8.64 7.69
CA ASP A 151 29.40 -9.81 8.40
C ASP A 151 28.77 -11.13 7.92
N MET A 152 27.86 -11.08 6.93
CA MET A 152 27.21 -12.28 6.37
C MET A 152 28.13 -12.99 5.38
N LYS A 153 28.49 -14.24 5.66
CA LYS A 153 29.52 -14.97 4.91
C LYS A 153 29.09 -15.43 3.53
N ASN A 154 27.80 -15.71 3.36
CA ASN A 154 27.22 -16.34 2.17
C ASN A 154 26.31 -15.39 1.38
N LEU A 155 26.44 -14.08 1.60
CA LEU A 155 25.50 -13.10 1.08
C LEU A 155 25.57 -12.95 -0.45
N LYS A 156 24.48 -13.29 -1.13
CA LYS A 156 24.30 -13.21 -2.59
C LYS A 156 23.47 -12.01 -3.03
N SER A 157 22.49 -11.58 -2.23
CA SER A 157 21.62 -10.47 -2.59
C SER A 157 20.96 -9.80 -1.38
N ILE A 158 20.85 -8.48 -1.41
CA ILE A 158 20.03 -7.65 -0.52
C ILE A 158 19.05 -6.84 -1.38
N VAL A 159 17.76 -6.94 -1.09
CA VAL A 159 16.74 -6.09 -1.70
C VAL A 159 16.22 -5.10 -0.66
N HIS A 160 16.53 -3.82 -0.84
CA HIS A 160 15.96 -2.73 -0.04
C HIS A 160 14.65 -2.25 -0.66
N VAL A 161 13.53 -2.37 0.05
CA VAL A 161 12.24 -1.86 -0.42
C VAL A 161 12.07 -0.40 -0.04
N SER A 162 12.17 0.48 -1.03
CA SER A 162 11.83 1.90 -0.94
C SER A 162 10.40 2.13 -1.47
N THR A 163 10.16 3.19 -2.21
CA THR A 163 8.88 3.50 -2.86
C THR A 163 9.11 4.35 -4.10
N ALA A 164 8.27 4.21 -5.12
CA ALA A 164 8.30 5.08 -6.31
C ALA A 164 8.22 6.58 -5.90
N PHE A 165 7.61 6.89 -4.76
CA PHE A 165 7.43 8.25 -4.27
C PHE A 165 8.58 8.77 -3.40
N SER A 166 9.69 8.05 -3.25
CA SER A 166 10.85 8.49 -2.45
C SER A 166 11.46 9.78 -2.99
N ASN A 167 11.22 10.09 -4.26
CA ASN A 167 11.67 11.30 -4.93
C ASN A 167 10.50 12.13 -5.48
N CYS A 168 9.32 12.05 -4.86
CA CYS A 168 8.07 12.66 -5.35
C CYS A 168 8.06 14.19 -5.40
N THR A 169 9.05 14.87 -4.81
CA THR A 169 9.28 16.31 -5.01
C THR A 169 9.70 16.65 -6.45
N ARG A 170 10.10 15.64 -7.24
CA ARG A 170 10.49 15.76 -8.66
C ARG A 170 9.36 15.26 -9.55
N LYS A 171 9.26 15.80 -10.76
CA LYS A 171 8.29 15.34 -11.77
C LYS A 171 8.78 14.09 -12.51
N TYR A 172 10.06 14.01 -12.81
CA TYR A 172 10.71 12.91 -13.53
C TYR A 172 11.60 12.13 -12.56
N ILE A 173 11.37 10.82 -12.45
CA ILE A 173 12.03 9.94 -11.48
C ILE A 173 12.59 8.74 -12.23
N ASP A 174 13.91 8.70 -12.35
CA ASP A 174 14.67 7.67 -13.04
C ASP A 174 15.18 6.61 -12.04
N GLU A 175 15.62 5.48 -12.57
CA GLU A 175 16.31 4.42 -11.82
C GLU A 175 17.77 4.80 -11.52
N LYS A 176 17.95 5.90 -10.80
CA LYS A 176 19.24 6.39 -10.30
C LYS A 176 19.12 6.93 -8.90
N PHE A 177 20.24 7.10 -8.24
CA PHE A 177 20.31 7.83 -6.97
C PHE A 177 20.07 9.32 -7.18
N TYR A 178 19.36 9.92 -6.24
CA TYR A 178 19.19 11.36 -6.15
C TYR A 178 19.79 11.86 -4.84
N GLU A 179 20.17 13.14 -4.80
CA GLU A 179 20.62 13.76 -3.57
C GLU A 179 19.49 13.82 -2.54
N ALA A 180 19.81 13.37 -1.33
CA ALA A 180 18.91 13.42 -0.19
C ALA A 180 18.83 14.85 0.37
N PRO A 181 17.70 15.22 0.99
CA PRO A 181 17.54 16.53 1.63
C PRO A 181 18.49 16.73 2.82
N VAL A 182 18.94 15.64 3.44
CA VAL A 182 19.89 15.62 4.56
C VAL A 182 20.63 14.28 4.57
N ASN A 183 21.88 14.28 5.02
CA ASN A 183 22.65 13.05 5.22
C ASN A 183 22.02 12.18 6.33
N GLY A 184 22.08 10.85 6.16
CA GLY A 184 21.44 9.87 7.05
C GLY A 184 21.95 9.94 8.49
N ASP A 185 23.26 10.06 8.69
CA ASP A 185 23.87 10.14 10.03
C ASP A 185 23.54 11.44 10.72
N THR A 186 23.48 12.52 9.96
CA THR A 186 23.11 13.84 10.47
C THR A 186 21.69 13.82 11.03
N ILE A 187 20.71 13.31 10.28
CA ILE A 187 19.32 13.28 10.76
C ILE A 187 19.13 12.29 11.93
N LEU A 188 19.87 11.17 11.93
CA LEU A 188 19.85 10.23 13.04
C LEU A 188 20.35 10.87 14.34
N ASN A 189 21.49 11.56 14.27
CA ASN A 189 22.05 12.28 15.41
C ASN A 189 21.07 13.35 15.95
N ILE A 190 20.44 14.11 15.05
CA ILE A 190 19.43 15.11 15.42
C ILE A 190 18.26 14.48 16.19
N VAL A 191 17.66 13.39 15.68
CA VAL A 191 16.48 12.79 16.32
C VAL A 191 16.81 12.04 17.61
N GLU A 192 18.05 11.58 17.78
CA GLU A 192 18.54 10.97 19.02
C GLU A 192 18.64 11.99 20.15
N HIS A 193 19.24 13.16 19.88
CA HIS A 193 19.56 14.15 20.92
C HIS A 193 18.45 15.17 21.20
N LEU A 194 17.53 15.40 20.25
CA LEU A 194 16.40 16.30 20.49
C LEU A 194 15.23 15.59 21.19
N LYS A 195 14.56 16.34 22.07
CA LYS A 195 13.29 15.92 22.68
C LYS A 195 12.21 15.87 21.62
N GLU A 196 11.23 15.00 21.83
CA GLU A 196 10.14 14.79 20.88
C GLU A 196 9.31 16.08 20.65
N GLU A 197 9.09 16.86 21.71
CA GLU A 197 8.39 18.16 21.65
C GLU A 197 9.11 19.17 20.75
N ASP A 198 10.45 19.27 20.88
CA ASP A 198 11.27 20.16 20.06
C ASP A 198 11.28 19.71 18.59
N LEU A 199 11.35 18.41 18.36
CA LEU A 199 11.28 17.82 17.01
C LEU A 199 9.95 18.09 16.34
N GLU A 200 8.84 18.03 17.07
CA GLU A 200 7.51 18.31 16.52
C GLU A 200 7.37 19.76 16.06
N ILE A 201 8.00 20.72 16.75
CA ILE A 201 8.00 22.14 16.37
C ILE A 201 8.75 22.38 15.05
N ILE A 202 9.82 21.61 14.79
CA ILE A 202 10.68 21.79 13.62
C ILE A 202 10.45 20.76 12.51
N ALA A 203 9.58 19.77 12.73
CA ALA A 203 9.38 18.63 11.82
C ALA A 203 9.02 19.08 10.41
N ASP A 204 8.12 20.04 10.27
CA ASP A 204 7.69 20.56 8.97
C ASP A 204 8.84 21.21 8.19
N LYS A 205 9.83 21.81 8.88
CA LYS A 205 11.01 22.38 8.24
C LYS A 205 11.96 21.30 7.70
N PHE A 206 12.08 20.17 8.41
CA PHE A 206 12.87 19.03 7.93
C PHE A 206 12.18 18.33 6.75
N VAL A 207 10.88 18.05 6.89
CA VAL A 207 10.10 17.39 5.84
C VAL A 207 10.04 18.26 4.58
N GLY A 208 9.95 19.59 4.72
CA GLY A 208 10.05 20.53 3.60
C GLY A 208 9.02 20.25 2.51
N ASP A 209 9.49 20.08 1.27
CA ASP A 209 8.63 19.86 0.10
C ASP A 209 7.99 18.46 0.03
N PHE A 210 8.40 17.54 0.91
CA PHE A 210 7.84 16.21 0.94
C PHE A 210 6.41 16.23 1.49
N PRO A 211 5.49 15.42 0.93
CA PRO A 211 4.09 15.42 1.39
C PRO A 211 3.88 14.78 2.76
N ASN A 212 4.84 13.98 3.24
CA ASN A 212 4.79 13.30 4.52
C ASN A 212 6.16 12.75 4.93
N THR A 213 6.26 12.37 6.21
CA THR A 213 7.45 11.78 6.81
C THR A 213 7.88 10.46 6.17
N TYR A 214 6.94 9.68 5.60
CA TYR A 214 7.25 8.42 4.92
C TYR A 214 8.07 8.63 3.65
N THR A 215 7.62 9.49 2.73
CA THR A 215 8.38 9.77 1.49
C THR A 215 9.73 10.43 1.79
N TYR A 216 9.77 11.31 2.79
CA TYR A 216 10.99 11.97 3.24
C TYR A 216 12.02 10.97 3.76
N THR A 217 11.63 10.09 4.68
CA THR A 217 12.54 9.11 5.27
C THR A 217 12.94 8.00 4.30
N LYS A 218 12.09 7.61 3.34
CA LYS A 218 12.47 6.70 2.25
C LYS A 218 13.49 7.31 1.30
N CYS A 219 13.40 8.61 1.01
CA CYS A 219 14.45 9.33 0.26
C CYS A 219 15.82 9.21 0.95
N ILE A 220 15.86 9.48 2.26
CA ILE A 220 17.09 9.42 3.05
C ILE A 220 17.60 7.98 3.20
N ALA A 221 16.71 7.00 3.34
CA ALA A 221 17.09 5.58 3.42
C ALA A 221 17.81 5.10 2.15
N GLU A 222 17.41 5.57 0.96
CA GLU A 222 18.14 5.28 -0.28
C GLU A 222 19.55 5.85 -0.27
N HIS A 223 19.74 7.03 0.32
CA HIS A 223 21.06 7.61 0.49
C HIS A 223 21.92 6.81 1.49
N VAL A 224 21.33 6.31 2.58
CA VAL A 224 22.01 5.37 3.47
C VAL A 224 22.42 4.10 2.72
N VAL A 225 21.58 3.57 1.84
CA VAL A 225 21.95 2.44 0.96
C VAL A 225 23.12 2.82 0.05
N ARG A 226 23.15 4.03 -0.51
CA ARG A 226 24.28 4.49 -1.34
C ARG A 226 25.58 4.56 -0.55
N GLU A 227 25.54 5.08 0.68
CA GLU A 227 26.73 5.30 1.52
C GLU A 227 27.26 4.02 2.16
N TYR A 228 26.36 3.20 2.72
CA TYR A 228 26.70 2.00 3.49
C TYR A 228 26.60 0.71 2.68
N GLY A 229 25.98 0.77 1.49
CA GLY A 229 25.83 -0.39 0.60
C GLY A 229 27.13 -0.84 -0.03
N GLY A 230 28.11 0.06 -0.21
CA GLY A 230 29.50 -0.24 -0.61
C GLY A 230 29.66 -1.45 -1.55
N ASN A 231 30.35 -2.48 -1.06
CA ASN A 231 30.62 -3.72 -1.79
C ASN A 231 29.51 -4.80 -1.64
N LEU A 232 28.43 -4.53 -0.93
CA LEU A 232 27.34 -5.50 -0.74
C LEU A 232 26.59 -5.73 -2.06
N PRO A 233 26.04 -6.94 -2.30
CA PRO A 233 25.17 -7.20 -3.43
C PRO A 233 23.78 -6.60 -3.15
N ILE A 234 23.64 -5.28 -3.16
CA ILE A 234 22.39 -4.60 -2.81
C ILE A 234 21.73 -3.91 -4.00
N GLY A 235 20.40 -4.00 -4.09
CA GLY A 235 19.59 -3.18 -4.99
C GLY A 235 18.38 -2.56 -4.30
N ILE A 236 17.83 -1.50 -4.90
CA ILE A 236 16.68 -0.76 -4.38
C ILE A 236 15.46 -1.05 -5.25
N PHE A 237 14.40 -1.53 -4.62
CA PHE A 237 13.10 -1.68 -5.26
C PHE A 237 12.18 -0.52 -4.86
N ARG A 238 11.67 0.23 -5.85
CA ARG A 238 10.76 1.37 -5.66
C ARG A 238 9.35 1.03 -6.18
N PRO A 239 8.52 0.32 -5.40
CA PRO A 239 7.14 0.04 -5.77
C PRO A 239 6.24 1.28 -5.62
N ALA A 240 5.27 1.42 -6.52
CA ALA A 240 4.14 2.33 -6.41
C ALA A 240 3.14 1.85 -5.32
N ILE A 241 1.90 2.35 -5.33
CA ILE A 241 0.91 2.01 -4.29
C ILE A 241 0.46 0.56 -4.46
N VAL A 242 0.94 -0.32 -3.59
CA VAL A 242 0.57 -1.73 -3.60
C VAL A 242 -0.85 -1.91 -3.04
N ILE A 243 -1.72 -2.55 -3.81
CA ILE A 243 -3.11 -2.87 -3.45
C ILE A 243 -3.37 -4.38 -3.59
N SER A 244 -4.58 -4.83 -3.93
CA SER A 244 -4.92 -6.25 -3.89
C SER A 244 -4.11 -7.09 -4.87
N SER A 245 -4.06 -8.40 -4.63
CA SER A 245 -3.53 -9.34 -5.62
C SER A 245 -4.39 -9.31 -6.89
N TYR A 246 -3.75 -9.61 -8.01
CA TYR A 246 -4.44 -9.82 -9.27
C TYR A 246 -4.89 -11.28 -9.41
N LYS A 247 -3.95 -12.22 -9.28
CA LYS A 247 -4.16 -13.65 -9.54
C LYS A 247 -3.84 -14.53 -8.34
N GLU A 248 -2.70 -14.32 -7.69
CA GLU A 248 -2.16 -15.30 -6.73
C GLU A 248 -1.93 -14.74 -5.32
N PRO A 249 -1.86 -15.62 -4.29
CA PRO A 249 -2.37 -17.00 -4.30
C PRO A 249 -3.91 -17.04 -4.38
N MET A 250 -4.57 -15.92 -4.14
CA MET A 250 -6.02 -15.75 -4.27
C MET A 250 -6.31 -14.43 -4.97
N GLU A 251 -7.31 -14.39 -5.85
CA GLU A 251 -7.68 -13.17 -6.58
C GLU A 251 -8.28 -12.11 -5.65
N GLY A 252 -7.85 -10.85 -5.78
CA GLY A 252 -8.40 -9.73 -5.02
C GLY A 252 -8.06 -9.74 -3.52
N TRP A 253 -7.17 -10.63 -3.06
CA TRP A 253 -6.73 -10.66 -1.68
C TRP A 253 -6.13 -9.32 -1.25
N CYS A 254 -6.63 -8.80 -0.14
CA CYS A 254 -6.18 -7.53 0.42
C CYS A 254 -6.35 -7.55 1.95
N TYR A 255 -5.38 -6.94 2.65
CA TYR A 255 -5.24 -7.07 4.10
C TYR A 255 -5.65 -5.82 4.89
N HIS A 256 -5.83 -4.67 4.24
CA HIS A 256 -6.05 -3.41 4.96
C HIS A 256 -6.84 -2.35 4.19
N VAL A 257 -7.46 -1.46 4.96
CA VAL A 257 -8.28 -0.30 4.51
C VAL A 257 -7.46 0.98 4.32
N TYR A 258 -6.14 0.90 4.11
CA TYR A 258 -5.33 2.08 3.84
C TYR A 258 -5.35 2.45 2.35
N GLY A 259 -4.96 3.71 2.05
CA GLY A 259 -4.85 4.19 0.68
C GLY A 259 -6.15 4.08 -0.14
N PRO A 260 -6.06 3.75 -1.44
CA PRO A 260 -7.21 3.63 -2.35
C PRO A 260 -8.28 2.63 -1.89
N SER A 261 -7.90 1.52 -1.25
CA SER A 261 -8.84 0.50 -0.75
C SER A 261 -9.80 1.04 0.31
N GLY A 262 -9.29 1.84 1.25
CA GLY A 262 -10.14 2.50 2.24
C GLY A 262 -11.11 3.50 1.63
N ILE A 263 -10.66 4.24 0.62
CA ILE A 263 -11.51 5.21 -0.10
C ILE A 263 -12.64 4.47 -0.82
N CYS A 264 -12.31 3.41 -1.57
CA CYS A 264 -13.31 2.60 -2.28
C CYS A 264 -14.34 2.01 -1.32
N VAL A 265 -13.90 1.45 -0.19
CA VAL A 265 -14.82 0.93 0.84
C VAL A 265 -15.66 2.03 1.48
N GLY A 266 -15.08 3.19 1.75
CA GLY A 266 -15.82 4.35 2.28
C GLY A 266 -16.87 4.88 1.30
N ILE A 267 -16.58 4.90 0.00
CA ILE A 267 -17.54 5.24 -1.07
C ILE A 267 -18.64 4.17 -1.15
N ALA A 268 -18.26 2.89 -1.14
CA ALA A 268 -19.19 1.76 -1.19
C ALA A 268 -20.14 1.73 0.01
N ALA A 269 -19.65 2.09 1.19
CA ALA A 269 -20.46 2.24 2.39
C ALA A 269 -21.37 3.49 2.35
N GLY A 270 -21.13 4.42 1.41
CA GLY A 270 -21.86 5.69 1.34
C GLY A 270 -21.38 6.74 2.35
N LEU A 271 -20.21 6.51 2.97
CA LEU A 271 -19.57 7.43 3.92
C LEU A 271 -18.76 8.51 3.21
N ILE A 272 -18.09 8.19 2.11
CA ILE A 272 -17.31 9.15 1.31
C ILE A 272 -18.11 9.50 0.07
N ARG A 273 -18.52 10.76 -0.04
CA ARG A 273 -19.34 11.32 -1.12
C ARG A 273 -18.67 12.45 -1.88
N VAL A 274 -17.61 13.03 -1.31
CA VAL A 274 -16.76 14.01 -1.99
C VAL A 274 -15.28 13.71 -1.72
N ILE A 275 -14.45 13.80 -2.75
CA ILE A 275 -12.99 13.68 -2.63
C ILE A 275 -12.29 14.76 -3.46
N GLN A 276 -11.16 15.24 -2.94
CA GLN A 276 -10.29 16.13 -3.70
C GLN A 276 -9.35 15.29 -4.58
N LEU A 277 -9.60 15.29 -5.88
CA LEU A 277 -9.01 14.36 -6.85
C LEU A 277 -9.02 14.99 -8.23
N ASP A 278 -7.90 14.92 -8.93
CA ASP A 278 -7.85 15.25 -10.36
C ASP A 278 -8.03 13.94 -11.14
N VAL A 279 -9.18 13.82 -11.80
CA VAL A 279 -9.59 12.60 -12.53
C VAL A 279 -8.68 12.29 -13.72
N HIS A 280 -7.88 13.25 -14.19
CA HIS A 280 -6.96 13.07 -15.31
C HIS A 280 -5.56 12.60 -14.88
N LYS A 281 -5.26 12.65 -13.57
CA LYS A 281 -3.99 12.14 -13.03
C LYS A 281 -3.99 10.63 -12.93
N THR A 282 -2.79 10.07 -12.90
CA THR A 282 -2.52 8.64 -12.89
C THR A 282 -2.75 8.08 -11.49
N ALA A 283 -3.56 7.04 -11.39
CA ALA A 283 -3.68 6.26 -10.17
C ALA A 283 -2.47 5.30 -10.11
N GLN A 284 -1.41 5.69 -9.42
CA GLN A 284 -0.17 4.90 -9.35
C GLN A 284 -0.31 3.68 -8.42
N ILE A 285 -1.15 2.72 -8.84
CA ILE A 285 -1.50 1.50 -8.10
C ILE A 285 -0.95 0.26 -8.79
N ILE A 286 -0.53 -0.75 -8.02
CA ILE A 286 0.04 -2.00 -8.54
C ILE A 286 -0.44 -3.20 -7.71
N PRO A 287 -0.58 -4.41 -8.32
CA PRO A 287 -0.99 -5.60 -7.59
C PRO A 287 0.11 -6.15 -6.67
N VAL A 288 -0.24 -6.64 -5.47
CA VAL A 288 0.74 -7.15 -4.49
C VAL A 288 1.47 -8.41 -4.96
N ASP A 289 0.80 -9.30 -5.67
CA ASP A 289 1.38 -10.54 -6.19
C ASP A 289 2.43 -10.26 -7.26
N LEU A 290 2.10 -9.40 -8.22
CA LEU A 290 3.08 -8.96 -9.23
C LEU A 290 4.25 -8.19 -8.58
N THR A 291 3.98 -7.41 -7.53
CA THR A 291 5.02 -6.71 -6.76
C THR A 291 5.98 -7.70 -6.08
N VAL A 292 5.46 -8.78 -5.50
CA VAL A 292 6.27 -9.85 -4.89
C VAL A 292 7.05 -10.63 -5.94
N ASN A 293 6.45 -10.93 -7.09
CA ASN A 293 7.14 -11.61 -8.18
C ASN A 293 8.32 -10.79 -8.70
N ALA A 294 8.14 -9.47 -8.83
CA ALA A 294 9.23 -8.56 -9.14
C ALA A 294 10.33 -8.59 -8.07
N LEU A 295 9.97 -8.54 -6.78
CA LEU A 295 10.94 -8.61 -5.67
C LEU A 295 11.83 -9.85 -5.74
N ILE A 296 11.23 -11.01 -5.97
CA ILE A 296 11.92 -12.30 -6.05
C ILE A 296 12.88 -12.31 -7.26
N ALA A 297 12.40 -11.89 -8.44
CA ALA A 297 13.24 -11.79 -9.63
C ALA A 297 14.37 -10.75 -9.49
N ILE A 298 14.14 -9.67 -8.75
CA ILE A 298 15.15 -8.63 -8.49
C ILE A 298 16.29 -9.17 -7.63
N ALA A 299 16.01 -10.00 -6.63
CA ALA A 299 17.07 -10.61 -5.83
C ALA A 299 18.00 -11.50 -6.67
N TRP A 300 17.41 -12.28 -7.59
CA TRP A 300 18.17 -13.06 -8.57
C TRP A 300 19.01 -12.18 -9.50
N ASP A 301 18.45 -11.08 -10.02
CA ASP A 301 19.19 -10.18 -10.92
C ASP A 301 20.31 -9.43 -10.19
N ILE A 302 20.12 -9.03 -8.93
CA ILE A 302 21.17 -8.42 -8.10
C ILE A 302 22.34 -9.39 -7.92
N ALA A 303 22.08 -10.65 -7.61
CA ALA A 303 23.13 -11.66 -7.47
C ALA A 303 23.91 -11.84 -8.79
N ASN A 304 23.21 -11.98 -9.92
CA ASN A 304 23.84 -12.12 -11.24
C ASN A 304 24.65 -10.90 -11.65
N LYS A 305 24.18 -9.69 -11.33
CA LYS A 305 24.93 -8.44 -11.59
C LYS A 305 26.20 -8.39 -10.75
N LYS A 306 26.11 -8.79 -9.48
CA LYS A 306 27.28 -8.83 -8.60
C LYS A 306 28.33 -9.81 -9.11
N GLU A 307 27.93 -10.99 -9.55
CA GLU A 307 28.84 -11.99 -10.15
C GLU A 307 29.54 -11.47 -11.41
N LYS A 308 28.87 -10.61 -12.18
CA LYS A 308 29.45 -9.93 -13.36
C LYS A 308 30.37 -8.75 -13.03
N GLY A 309 30.51 -8.40 -11.75
CA GLY A 309 31.39 -7.33 -11.28
C GLY A 309 30.75 -5.95 -11.22
N ASP A 310 29.42 -5.83 -11.33
CA ASP A 310 28.73 -4.54 -11.14
C ASP A 310 28.90 -4.06 -9.69
N THR A 311 29.34 -2.81 -9.52
CA THR A 311 29.60 -2.22 -8.21
C THR A 311 28.53 -1.22 -7.77
N GLU A 312 27.71 -0.71 -8.69
CA GLU A 312 26.64 0.24 -8.35
C GLU A 312 25.35 -0.52 -8.02
N ALA A 313 24.70 -0.13 -6.91
CA ALA A 313 23.45 -0.72 -6.49
C ALA A 313 22.32 -0.43 -7.52
N PRO A 314 21.78 -1.44 -8.22
CA PRO A 314 20.75 -1.21 -9.22
C PRO A 314 19.44 -0.77 -8.57
N ILE A 315 18.70 0.08 -9.27
CA ILE A 315 17.41 0.62 -8.83
C ILE A 315 16.32 0.15 -9.78
N TYR A 316 15.19 -0.28 -9.22
CA TYR A 316 14.04 -0.82 -9.95
C TYR A 316 12.79 -0.02 -9.63
N ASN A 317 12.34 0.83 -10.56
CA ASN A 317 11.09 1.57 -10.44
C ASN A 317 9.93 0.67 -10.91
N TYR A 318 9.02 0.32 -10.00
CA TYR A 318 7.89 -0.56 -10.31
C TYR A 318 6.56 0.18 -10.16
N HIS A 319 5.98 0.56 -11.29
CA HIS A 319 4.82 1.44 -11.36
C HIS A 319 3.80 1.00 -12.41
N SER A 320 2.63 1.63 -12.39
CA SER A 320 1.44 1.24 -13.17
C SER A 320 1.44 1.66 -14.64
N SER A 321 2.48 2.36 -15.10
CA SER A 321 2.42 3.19 -16.33
C SER A 321 3.49 2.80 -17.34
N TRP A 322 3.67 1.50 -17.61
CA TRP A 322 4.69 1.04 -18.56
C TRP A 322 4.28 1.39 -19.99
N THR A 323 3.13 0.86 -20.43
CA THR A 323 2.54 1.16 -21.74
C THR A 323 1.12 1.71 -21.63
N ASN A 324 0.33 1.23 -20.66
CA ASN A 324 -1.05 1.68 -20.45
C ASN A 324 -1.30 2.12 -19.00
N ARG A 325 -1.51 3.43 -18.81
CA ARG A 325 -1.78 3.99 -17.48
C ARG A 325 -3.25 3.87 -17.08
N ILE A 326 -3.52 3.65 -15.79
CA ILE A 326 -4.84 3.85 -15.20
C ILE A 326 -4.95 5.29 -14.65
N THR A 327 -5.93 6.04 -15.13
CA THR A 327 -6.25 7.36 -14.57
C THR A 327 -7.21 7.22 -13.40
N TRP A 328 -7.26 8.22 -12.53
CA TRP A 328 -8.27 8.28 -11.47
C TRP A 328 -9.70 8.23 -12.02
N LYS A 329 -9.96 8.81 -13.20
CA LYS A 329 -11.22 8.64 -13.92
C LYS A 329 -11.53 7.17 -14.17
N LEU A 330 -10.64 6.47 -14.87
CA LEU A 330 -10.84 5.06 -15.23
C LEU A 330 -11.00 4.18 -13.98
N TYR A 331 -10.16 4.41 -12.96
CA TYR A 331 -10.27 3.75 -11.66
C TYR A 331 -11.66 3.94 -11.04
N THR A 332 -12.15 5.18 -10.96
CA THR A 332 -13.47 5.46 -10.39
C THR A 332 -14.60 4.89 -11.23
N ASP A 333 -14.51 4.96 -12.56
CA ASP A 333 -15.54 4.46 -13.47
C ASP A 333 -15.66 2.92 -13.33
N LEU A 334 -14.55 2.20 -13.32
CA LEU A 334 -14.51 0.75 -13.11
C LEU A 334 -14.96 0.35 -11.69
N ALA A 335 -14.50 1.07 -10.66
CA ALA A 335 -14.94 0.84 -9.29
C ALA A 335 -16.46 1.01 -9.15
N PHE A 336 -17.05 2.02 -9.81
CA PHE A 336 -18.50 2.22 -9.85
C PHE A 336 -19.21 1.14 -10.67
N LYS A 337 -18.66 0.74 -11.83
CA LYS A 337 -19.21 -0.29 -12.70
C LYS A 337 -19.37 -1.61 -11.94
N PHE A 338 -18.33 -2.08 -11.27
CA PHE A 338 -18.35 -3.35 -10.54
C PHE A 338 -18.99 -3.22 -9.15
N GLY A 339 -18.73 -2.13 -8.42
CA GLY A 339 -19.26 -1.94 -7.06
C GLY A 339 -20.78 -1.86 -6.99
N LYS A 340 -21.43 -1.31 -8.03
CA LYS A 340 -22.91 -1.28 -8.14
C LYS A 340 -23.53 -2.66 -8.35
N GLN A 341 -22.80 -3.62 -8.91
CA GLN A 341 -23.29 -4.99 -9.13
C GLN A 341 -23.30 -5.79 -7.83
N ILE A 342 -22.32 -5.53 -6.95
CA ILE A 342 -22.11 -6.22 -5.67
C ILE A 342 -22.10 -5.23 -4.49
N PRO A 343 -23.20 -4.47 -4.28
CA PRO A 343 -23.27 -3.46 -3.22
C PRO A 343 -23.14 -4.12 -1.83
N SER A 344 -22.74 -3.34 -0.83
CA SER A 344 -22.59 -3.83 0.54
C SER A 344 -23.91 -3.79 1.31
N VAL A 345 -24.14 -4.77 2.20
CA VAL A 345 -25.26 -4.68 3.14
C VAL A 345 -24.99 -3.64 4.23
N LYS A 346 -23.71 -3.32 4.46
CA LYS A 346 -23.25 -2.27 5.39
C LYS A 346 -23.40 -0.85 4.85
N SER A 347 -23.86 -0.65 3.62
CA SER A 347 -24.07 0.69 3.06
C SER A 347 -25.14 1.47 3.85
N ILE A 348 -24.78 2.69 4.25
CA ILE A 348 -25.67 3.66 4.91
C ILE A 348 -26.23 4.70 3.95
N TRP A 349 -25.61 4.83 2.76
CA TRP A 349 -26.05 5.71 1.69
C TRP A 349 -25.80 5.06 0.33
N CYS A 350 -26.43 5.57 -0.73
CA CYS A 350 -26.23 5.05 -2.08
C CYS A 350 -24.87 5.47 -2.69
N TYR A 351 -24.41 4.71 -3.67
CA TYR A 351 -23.17 4.98 -4.42
C TYR A 351 -23.23 6.34 -5.13
N THR A 352 -22.54 7.33 -4.56
CA THR A 352 -22.41 8.69 -5.09
C THR A 352 -21.00 9.21 -4.81
N LEU A 353 -20.42 9.94 -5.76
CA LEU A 353 -19.13 10.57 -5.58
C LEU A 353 -19.07 11.85 -6.41
N ILE A 354 -18.64 12.93 -5.78
CA ILE A 354 -18.24 14.17 -6.43
C ILE A 354 -16.72 14.28 -6.30
N THR A 355 -16.04 14.51 -7.42
CA THR A 355 -14.61 14.80 -7.44
C THR A 355 -14.41 16.27 -7.75
N THR A 356 -13.36 16.88 -7.19
CA THR A 356 -12.98 18.26 -7.48
C THR A 356 -11.49 18.46 -7.23
N THR A 357 -10.86 19.34 -7.99
CA THR A 357 -9.50 19.82 -7.71
C THR A 357 -9.50 21.05 -6.79
N ASN A 358 -10.62 21.78 -6.74
CA ASN A 358 -10.76 23.02 -5.98
C ASN A 358 -10.97 22.73 -4.48
N ALA A 359 -10.02 23.14 -3.65
CA ALA A 359 -10.03 22.93 -2.20
C ALA A 359 -11.19 23.64 -1.49
N PHE A 360 -11.54 24.86 -1.92
CA PHE A 360 -12.67 25.60 -1.35
C PHE A 360 -13.99 24.87 -1.59
N PHE A 361 -14.23 24.44 -2.83
CA PHE A 361 -15.43 23.69 -3.18
C PHE A 361 -15.47 22.32 -2.48
N TYR A 362 -14.32 21.64 -2.35
CA TYR A 362 -14.20 20.40 -1.57
C TYR A 362 -14.60 20.60 -0.10
N ASN A 363 -14.10 21.65 0.55
CA ASN A 363 -14.42 21.96 1.95
C ASN A 363 -15.90 22.32 2.13
N PHE A 364 -16.45 23.13 1.22
CA PHE A 364 -17.88 23.45 1.20
C PHE A 364 -18.76 22.19 1.09
N LEU A 365 -18.47 21.33 0.11
CA LEU A 365 -19.18 20.07 -0.08
C LEU A 365 -18.98 19.11 1.09
N THR A 366 -17.80 19.09 1.73
CA THR A 366 -17.54 18.28 2.91
C THR A 366 -18.45 18.67 4.08
N ILE A 367 -18.70 19.96 4.29
CA ILE A 367 -19.64 20.42 5.31
C ILE A 367 -21.04 19.87 5.02
N ILE A 368 -21.52 20.02 3.79
CA ILE A 368 -22.88 19.67 3.38
C ILE A 368 -23.09 18.15 3.30
N LEU A 369 -22.12 17.42 2.75
CA LEU A 369 -22.24 16.01 2.41
C LEU A 369 -21.57 15.08 3.41
N HIS A 370 -20.81 15.56 4.39
CA HIS A 370 -20.24 14.68 5.42
C HIS A 370 -20.59 15.18 6.82
N ILE A 371 -20.23 16.42 7.16
CA ILE A 371 -20.31 16.93 8.53
C ILE A 371 -21.76 17.10 8.99
N LEU A 372 -22.58 17.89 8.27
CA LEU A 372 -23.98 18.13 8.66
C LEU A 372 -24.79 16.83 8.74
N PRO A 373 -24.73 15.90 7.74
CA PRO A 373 -25.40 14.60 7.84
C PRO A 373 -24.87 13.75 8.99
N GLY A 374 -23.56 13.82 9.28
CA GLY A 374 -22.94 13.14 10.42
C GLY A 374 -23.49 13.62 11.76
N ILE A 375 -23.61 14.93 11.95
CA ILE A 375 -24.19 15.54 13.15
C ILE A 375 -25.65 15.13 13.29
N PHE A 376 -26.45 15.22 12.21
CA PHE A 376 -27.85 14.80 12.23
C PHE A 376 -28.02 13.33 12.61
N MET A 377 -27.19 12.44 12.05
CA MET A 377 -27.23 11.02 12.40
C MET A 377 -26.81 10.77 13.85
N ASP A 378 -25.79 11.46 14.38
CA ASP A 378 -25.38 11.32 15.77
C ASP A 378 -26.45 11.87 16.74
N PHE A 379 -27.14 12.96 16.38
CA PHE A 379 -28.30 13.45 17.12
C PHE A 379 -29.41 12.41 17.14
N ALA A 380 -29.78 11.83 15.99
CA ALA A 380 -30.77 10.75 15.91
C ALA A 380 -30.38 9.52 16.75
N LEU A 381 -29.09 9.14 16.77
CA LEU A 381 -28.58 8.06 17.62
C LEU A 381 -28.78 8.35 19.11
N LEU A 382 -28.58 9.60 19.54
CA LEU A 382 -28.83 9.99 20.94
C LEU A 382 -30.30 9.81 21.34
N PHE A 383 -31.26 10.14 20.47
CA PHE A 383 -32.69 9.88 20.75
C PHE A 383 -33.03 8.40 20.88
N ILE A 384 -32.26 7.52 20.23
CA ILE A 384 -32.44 6.07 20.29
C ILE A 384 -31.58 5.45 21.41
N GLY A 385 -30.93 6.28 22.26
CA GLY A 385 -30.12 5.81 23.39
C GLY A 385 -28.74 5.29 23.01
N HIS A 386 -28.27 5.56 21.79
CA HIS A 386 -26.94 5.17 21.32
C HIS A 386 -25.93 6.32 21.40
N LYS A 387 -24.66 5.98 21.55
CA LYS A 387 -23.56 6.97 21.60
C LYS A 387 -23.26 7.53 20.19
N PRO A 388 -22.92 8.83 20.07
CA PRO A 388 -22.42 9.42 18.83
C PRO A 388 -21.17 8.70 18.32
N ARG A 389 -21.19 8.33 17.04
CA ARG A 389 -20.12 7.56 16.37
C ARG A 389 -19.79 8.05 14.97
N ILE A 390 -20.73 8.70 14.27
CA ILE A 390 -20.57 9.06 12.86
C ILE A 390 -19.61 10.24 12.70
N THR A 391 -19.72 11.28 13.52
CA THR A 391 -18.78 12.41 13.52
C THR A 391 -17.34 11.97 13.84
N LYS A 392 -17.18 11.02 14.77
CA LYS A 392 -15.87 10.40 15.07
C LYS A 392 -15.32 9.63 13.87
N ALA A 393 -16.17 8.90 13.14
CA ALA A 393 -15.77 8.23 11.91
C ALA A 393 -15.33 9.24 10.83
N TYR A 394 -16.10 10.32 10.63
CA TYR A 394 -15.74 11.38 9.69
C TYR A 394 -14.42 12.07 10.05
N LYS A 395 -14.12 12.32 11.33
CA LYS A 395 -12.81 12.86 11.74
C LYS A 395 -11.65 11.97 11.27
N LYS A 396 -11.80 10.64 11.38
CA LYS A 396 -10.80 9.69 10.88
C LYS A 396 -10.72 9.66 9.35
N ILE A 397 -11.87 9.64 8.68
CA ILE A 397 -11.97 9.66 7.22
C ILE A 397 -11.28 10.90 6.65
N HIS A 398 -11.58 12.09 7.18
CA HIS A 398 -11.02 13.34 6.68
C HIS A 398 -9.52 13.47 6.95
N LYS A 399 -9.03 12.98 8.10
CA LYS A 399 -7.60 12.86 8.35
C LYS A 399 -6.92 11.97 7.30
N HIS A 400 -7.53 10.85 6.94
CA HIS A 400 -6.97 9.97 5.91
C HIS A 400 -7.03 10.60 4.51
N LEU A 401 -8.16 11.24 4.17
CA LEU A 401 -8.32 11.93 2.89
C LEU A 401 -7.32 13.08 2.71
N SER A 402 -6.99 13.84 3.76
CA SER A 402 -5.99 14.92 3.65
C SER A 402 -4.59 14.41 3.33
N LEU A 403 -4.22 13.22 3.82
CA LEU A 403 -2.89 12.63 3.61
C LEU A 403 -2.66 12.13 2.17
N ILE A 404 -3.74 11.87 1.42
CA ILE A 404 -3.67 11.35 0.05
C ILE A 404 -3.84 12.42 -1.03
N VAL A 405 -4.30 13.63 -0.66
CA VAL A 405 -4.58 14.72 -1.63
C VAL A 405 -3.37 15.01 -2.51
N TYR A 406 -2.17 14.99 -1.92
CA TYR A 406 -0.94 15.26 -2.66
C TYR A 406 -0.76 14.32 -3.88
N PHE A 407 -0.98 13.02 -3.68
CA PHE A 407 -0.89 11.98 -4.71
C PHE A 407 -2.09 11.97 -5.66
N SER A 408 -3.23 12.47 -5.18
CA SER A 408 -4.49 12.52 -5.94
C SER A 408 -4.55 13.69 -6.94
N LEU A 409 -3.66 14.69 -6.79
CA LEU A 409 -3.64 15.91 -7.61
C LEU A 409 -2.40 16.02 -8.51
N ARG A 410 -1.48 15.06 -8.47
CA ARG A 410 -0.18 15.14 -9.15
C ARG A 410 0.08 13.90 -10.00
N ASP A 411 0.95 14.08 -10.98
CA ASP A 411 1.49 13.03 -11.83
C ASP A 411 3.01 13.01 -11.71
N TRP A 412 3.56 11.81 -11.87
CA TRP A 412 4.98 11.54 -11.97
C TRP A 412 5.25 10.75 -13.23
N THR A 413 6.40 11.02 -13.84
CA THR A 413 6.95 10.21 -14.93
C THR A 413 8.08 9.37 -14.36
N PHE A 414 7.84 8.07 -14.30
CA PHE A 414 8.84 7.10 -13.84
C PHE A 414 9.51 6.46 -15.05
N SER A 415 10.84 6.47 -15.07
CA SER A 415 11.62 5.63 -15.98
C SER A 415 11.92 4.30 -15.29
N ASN A 416 11.84 3.17 -15.99
CA ASN A 416 12.04 1.84 -15.42
C ASN A 416 12.86 0.84 -16.29
N PRO A 417 13.98 1.25 -16.92
CA PRO A 417 14.75 0.41 -17.85
C PRO A 417 15.31 -0.89 -17.23
N ASN A 418 15.81 -0.87 -16.00
CA ASN A 418 16.29 -2.06 -15.27
C ASN A 418 15.14 -3.04 -15.03
N THR A 419 13.97 -2.53 -14.64
CA THR A 419 12.78 -3.35 -14.40
C THR A 419 12.28 -4.02 -15.68
N GLN A 420 12.22 -3.26 -16.79
CA GLN A 420 11.84 -3.81 -18.10
C GLN A 420 12.88 -4.80 -18.63
N ARG A 421 14.18 -4.46 -18.56
CA ARG A 421 15.28 -5.36 -18.95
C ARG A 421 15.22 -6.67 -18.17
N LEU A 422 14.96 -6.62 -16.86
CA LEU A 422 14.82 -7.81 -16.04
C LEU A 422 13.70 -8.71 -16.57
N TRP A 423 12.50 -8.17 -16.76
CA TRP A 423 11.38 -8.91 -17.36
C TRP A 423 11.75 -9.52 -18.73
N ASP A 424 12.42 -8.75 -19.57
CA ASP A 424 12.80 -9.15 -20.92
C ASP A 424 13.91 -10.22 -20.93
N THR A 425 14.70 -10.33 -19.87
CA THR A 425 15.75 -11.35 -19.72
C THR A 425 15.22 -12.69 -19.19
N LEU A 426 14.08 -12.69 -18.48
CA LEU A 426 13.51 -13.92 -17.93
C LEU A 426 13.09 -14.90 -19.02
N ASP A 427 13.32 -16.19 -18.78
CA ASP A 427 12.81 -17.24 -19.65
C ASP A 427 11.29 -17.37 -19.56
N THR A 428 10.68 -18.13 -20.46
CA THR A 428 9.22 -18.28 -20.53
C THR A 428 8.63 -18.83 -19.24
N ARG A 429 9.31 -19.76 -18.57
CA ARG A 429 8.79 -20.42 -17.37
C ARG A 429 8.94 -19.53 -16.14
N ASP A 430 10.04 -18.77 -16.04
CA ASP A 430 10.20 -17.73 -15.03
C ASP A 430 9.15 -16.64 -15.19
N ARG A 431 8.81 -16.24 -16.42
CA ARG A 431 7.71 -15.30 -16.66
C ARG A 431 6.34 -15.84 -16.26
N GLU A 432 6.11 -17.15 -16.40
CA GLU A 432 4.88 -17.80 -15.95
C GLU A 432 4.81 -17.87 -14.41
N LEU A 433 5.90 -18.31 -13.77
CA LEU A 433 5.96 -18.50 -12.32
C LEU A 433 6.08 -17.18 -11.56
N PHE A 434 6.84 -16.23 -12.07
CA PHE A 434 7.11 -14.94 -11.45
C PHE A 434 6.62 -13.81 -12.36
N TYR A 435 5.37 -13.87 -12.79
CA TYR A 435 4.78 -12.82 -13.64
C TYR A 435 4.70 -11.48 -12.90
N PHE A 436 5.34 -10.44 -13.45
CA PHE A 436 5.26 -9.07 -12.93
C PHE A 436 5.18 -7.99 -14.01
N SER A 437 4.90 -8.34 -15.27
CA SER A 437 4.79 -7.33 -16.32
C SER A 437 3.55 -6.46 -16.12
N MET A 438 3.77 -5.14 -16.10
CA MET A 438 2.70 -4.14 -16.19
C MET A 438 2.52 -3.63 -17.63
N LYS A 439 3.14 -4.28 -18.61
CA LYS A 439 2.93 -3.99 -20.03
C LYS A 439 1.53 -4.44 -20.43
N ASP A 440 0.76 -3.51 -20.99
CA ASP A 440 -0.60 -3.72 -21.49
C ASP A 440 -1.53 -4.39 -20.47
N PHE A 441 -1.38 -4.01 -19.20
CA PHE A 441 -2.06 -4.63 -18.06
C PHE A 441 -3.59 -4.45 -18.15
N ASP A 442 -4.36 -5.54 -18.01
CA ASP A 442 -5.82 -5.49 -18.08
C ASP A 442 -6.42 -4.88 -16.80
N TRP A 443 -6.59 -3.56 -16.82
CA TRP A 443 -7.19 -2.81 -15.72
C TRP A 443 -8.66 -3.16 -15.48
N GLU A 444 -9.40 -3.62 -16.49
CA GLU A 444 -10.81 -3.95 -16.32
C GLU A 444 -10.98 -5.28 -15.55
N ASP A 445 -10.27 -6.33 -15.98
CA ASP A 445 -10.24 -7.61 -15.27
C ASP A 445 -9.70 -7.45 -13.85
N TYR A 446 -8.60 -6.71 -13.70
CA TYR A 446 -8.03 -6.43 -12.40
C TYR A 446 -9.01 -5.70 -11.46
N MET A 447 -9.66 -4.63 -11.93
CA MET A 447 -10.61 -3.88 -11.10
C MET A 447 -11.85 -4.71 -10.75
N SER A 448 -12.30 -5.62 -11.61
CA SER A 448 -13.38 -6.56 -11.29
C SER A 448 -13.02 -7.44 -10.09
N LYS A 449 -11.83 -8.04 -10.13
CA LYS A 449 -11.29 -8.90 -9.05
C LYS A 449 -11.02 -8.11 -7.78
N TYR A 450 -10.46 -6.92 -7.90
CA TYR A 450 -10.20 -6.02 -6.77
C TYR A 450 -11.48 -5.67 -6.01
N ILE A 451 -12.54 -5.24 -6.69
CA ILE A 451 -13.80 -4.84 -6.05
C ILE A 451 -14.48 -6.04 -5.37
N ARG A 452 -14.41 -7.22 -5.98
CA ARG A 452 -14.84 -8.49 -5.37
C ARG A 452 -14.02 -8.81 -4.11
N GLY A 453 -12.71 -8.60 -4.18
CA GLY A 453 -11.79 -8.76 -3.06
C GLY A 453 -12.09 -7.83 -1.88
N LEU A 454 -12.37 -6.54 -2.13
CA LEU A 454 -12.78 -5.61 -1.08
C LEU A 454 -14.05 -6.08 -0.35
N ARG A 455 -14.98 -6.69 -1.07
CA ARG A 455 -16.18 -7.28 -0.46
C ARG A 455 -15.85 -8.45 0.46
N LEU A 456 -15.07 -9.41 -0.03
CA LEU A 456 -14.73 -10.62 0.71
C LEU A 456 -13.81 -10.36 1.89
N TYR A 457 -12.66 -9.70 1.66
CA TYR A 457 -11.58 -9.66 2.64
C TYR A 457 -11.66 -8.45 3.57
N ILE A 458 -12.18 -7.31 3.07
CA ILE A 458 -12.25 -6.08 3.86
C ILE A 458 -13.63 -5.89 4.49
N LEU A 459 -14.69 -6.01 3.69
CA LEU A 459 -16.06 -5.92 4.20
C LEU A 459 -16.50 -7.21 4.88
N GLN A 460 -15.81 -8.35 4.67
CA GLN A 460 -16.17 -9.65 5.26
C GLN A 460 -17.63 -10.01 4.94
N GLU A 461 -18.03 -9.80 3.69
CA GLU A 461 -19.39 -10.08 3.21
C GLU A 461 -19.37 -11.17 2.14
N ASP A 462 -20.12 -12.24 2.39
CA ASP A 462 -20.29 -13.32 1.42
C ASP A 462 -21.13 -12.87 0.20
N PHE A 463 -20.88 -13.48 -0.96
CA PHE A 463 -21.61 -13.17 -2.20
C PHE A 463 -23.09 -13.54 -2.14
N ASN A 464 -23.50 -14.48 -1.30
CA ASN A 464 -24.91 -14.84 -1.10
C ASN A 464 -25.73 -13.68 -0.50
N THR A 465 -25.08 -12.67 0.11
CA THR A 465 -25.77 -11.49 0.64
C THR A 465 -26.01 -10.38 -0.42
N VAL A 466 -25.51 -10.55 -1.65
CA VAL A 466 -25.65 -9.56 -2.74
C VAL A 466 -27.13 -9.25 -3.07
N PRO A 467 -28.05 -10.23 -3.21
CA PRO A 467 -29.45 -9.91 -3.51
C PRO A 467 -30.11 -9.04 -2.42
N THR A 468 -29.79 -9.28 -1.15
CA THR A 468 -30.24 -8.47 -0.01
C THR A 468 -29.65 -7.07 -0.07
N ALA A 469 -28.36 -6.95 -0.37
CA ALA A 469 -27.68 -5.67 -0.52
C ALA A 469 -28.26 -4.85 -1.68
N GLN A 470 -28.58 -5.48 -2.81
CA GLN A 470 -29.21 -4.83 -3.96
C GLN A 470 -30.59 -4.27 -3.60
N LYS A 471 -31.45 -5.04 -2.93
CA LYS A 471 -32.75 -4.55 -2.43
C LYS A 471 -32.60 -3.34 -1.51
N ARG A 472 -31.62 -3.37 -0.59
CA ARG A 472 -31.31 -2.25 0.30
C ARG A 472 -30.79 -1.04 -0.49
N MET A 473 -29.89 -1.24 -1.43
CA MET A 473 -29.32 -0.20 -2.28
C MET A 473 -30.40 0.50 -3.10
N THR A 474 -31.36 -0.24 -3.66
CA THR A 474 -32.51 0.34 -4.37
C THR A 474 -33.31 1.29 -3.47
N LYS A 475 -33.58 0.90 -2.22
CA LYS A 475 -34.25 1.80 -1.24
C LYS A 475 -33.42 3.06 -0.94
N LEU A 476 -32.10 2.92 -0.78
CA LEU A 476 -31.20 4.05 -0.56
C LEU A 476 -31.15 4.98 -1.77
N ILE A 477 -31.23 4.44 -2.99
CA ILE A 477 -31.30 5.23 -4.23
C ILE A 477 -32.60 6.03 -4.28
N TYR A 478 -33.75 5.41 -3.98
CA TYR A 478 -35.01 6.15 -3.90
C TYR A 478 -34.95 7.24 -2.84
N LEU A 479 -34.45 6.93 -1.64
CA LEU A 479 -34.27 7.91 -0.58
C LEU A 479 -33.39 9.09 -1.02
N HIS A 480 -32.27 8.79 -1.70
CA HIS A 480 -31.36 9.82 -2.21
C HIS A 480 -32.04 10.75 -3.21
N TYR A 481 -32.74 10.20 -4.21
CA TYR A 481 -33.43 11.03 -5.19
C TYR A 481 -34.59 11.80 -4.59
N THR A 482 -35.37 11.21 -3.69
CA THR A 482 -36.44 11.91 -2.96
C THR A 482 -35.86 13.11 -2.21
N ILE A 483 -34.79 12.92 -1.43
CA ILE A 483 -34.16 14.03 -0.69
C ILE A 483 -33.60 15.08 -1.67
N LYS A 484 -32.90 14.65 -2.72
CA LYS A 484 -32.31 15.54 -3.72
C LYS A 484 -33.36 16.44 -4.38
N TYR A 485 -34.45 15.85 -4.87
CA TYR A 485 -35.50 16.59 -5.56
C TYR A 485 -36.33 17.44 -4.59
N THR A 486 -36.60 16.96 -3.36
CA THR A 486 -37.26 17.79 -2.33
C THR A 486 -36.43 19.03 -2.01
N VAL A 487 -35.12 18.89 -1.80
CA VAL A 487 -34.23 20.05 -1.57
C VAL A 487 -34.21 20.98 -2.77
N LEU A 488 -34.14 20.46 -4.00
CA LEU A 488 -34.15 21.28 -5.21
C LEU A 488 -35.47 22.06 -5.37
N VAL A 489 -36.62 21.43 -5.11
CA VAL A 489 -37.93 22.09 -5.13
C VAL A 489 -38.01 23.17 -4.04
N LEU A 490 -37.52 22.91 -2.83
CA LEU A 490 -37.49 23.90 -1.75
C LEU A 490 -36.61 25.11 -2.11
N LEU A 491 -35.43 24.87 -2.69
CA LEU A 491 -34.54 25.96 -3.14
C LEU A 491 -35.17 26.77 -4.28
N ALA A 492 -35.81 26.11 -5.25
CA ALA A 492 -36.51 26.79 -6.34
C ALA A 492 -37.69 27.63 -5.80
N TRP A 493 -38.44 27.11 -4.82
CA TRP A 493 -39.52 27.83 -4.16
C TRP A 493 -39.03 29.05 -3.36
N LEU A 494 -37.92 28.91 -2.62
CA LEU A 494 -37.29 30.02 -1.90
C LEU A 494 -36.80 31.10 -2.86
N LEU A 495 -36.14 30.72 -3.95
CA LEU A 495 -35.69 31.66 -4.97
C LEU A 495 -36.88 32.40 -5.60
N TYR A 496 -37.94 31.69 -5.97
CA TYR A 496 -39.18 32.29 -6.48
C TYR A 496 -39.75 33.31 -5.48
N ARG A 497 -39.83 32.96 -4.19
CA ARG A 497 -40.31 33.87 -3.13
C ARG A 497 -39.43 35.11 -3.00
N SER A 498 -38.11 34.97 -3.02
CA SER A 498 -37.18 36.09 -2.94
C SER A 498 -37.28 37.02 -4.16
N LEU A 499 -37.37 36.46 -5.38
CA LEU A 499 -37.56 37.24 -6.60
C LEU A 499 -38.91 37.95 -6.62
N PHE A 500 -39.98 37.27 -6.21
CA PHE A 500 -41.31 37.86 -6.10
C PHE A 500 -41.36 39.01 -5.08
N PHE A 501 -40.70 38.83 -3.92
CA PHE A 501 -40.57 39.89 -2.92
C PHE A 501 -39.76 41.08 -3.45
N ALA A 502 -38.63 40.83 -4.12
CA ALA A 502 -37.84 41.88 -4.75
C ALA A 502 -38.63 42.64 -5.84
N TYR A 503 -39.43 41.93 -6.64
CA TYR A 503 -40.31 42.53 -7.63
C TYR A 503 -41.36 43.45 -6.99
N ILE A 504 -42.03 43.00 -5.93
CA ILE A 504 -42.97 43.84 -5.18
C ILE A 504 -42.23 45.06 -4.62
N PHE A 505 -41.11 44.86 -3.93
CA PHE A 505 -40.33 45.95 -3.34
C PHE A 505 -39.97 47.01 -4.37
N LEU A 506 -39.35 46.62 -5.49
CA LEU A 506 -38.99 47.52 -6.59
C LEU A 506 -40.22 48.22 -7.17
N THR A 507 -41.31 47.50 -7.43
CA THR A 507 -42.52 48.12 -8.01
C THR A 507 -43.26 49.05 -7.04
N THR A 508 -43.13 48.86 -5.73
CA THR A 508 -43.67 49.77 -4.71
C THR A 508 -42.78 50.98 -4.44
N THR A 509 -41.45 50.83 -4.45
CA THR A 509 -40.50 51.91 -4.15
C THR A 509 -40.29 52.88 -5.31
N PHE A 510 -40.47 52.44 -6.57
CA PHE A 510 -40.37 53.31 -7.75
C PHE A 510 -41.71 53.98 -8.15
N ARG A 511 -42.80 53.73 -7.39
CA ARG A 511 -44.11 54.39 -7.56
C ARG A 511 -44.42 55.44 -6.50
N SER A 512 -43.57 55.58 -5.48
CA SER A 512 -43.53 56.71 -4.54
C SER A 512 -42.44 57.68 -4.96
#